data_AF-A0A847XLL5-F1
#
_entry.id   AF-A0A847XLL5-F1
#
_cell.length_a   1.000
_cell.length_b   1.000
_cell.length_c   1.000
_cell.angle_alpha   90.00
_cell.angle_beta   90.00
_cell.angle_gamma   90.00
#
_symmetry.space_group_name_H-M   'P 1'
#
loop_
_entity.id
_entity.type
_entity.pdbx_description
1 polymer ?
#
loop_
_entity_poly.entity_id
_entity_poly.type
_entity_poly.pdbx_seq_one_letter_code
_entity_poly.pdbx_strand_id
1 'polypeptide(L)'
;MQLIPTPSSVEFNKETDYRGDFVIEPLYPGYGLTMGNALRRVLLSSIPGAAITSVKIKGVDHEFSSLPYVKEDIVDIILNIKQVDLKIEGEDGTPEEPLKIILKKTSEGKVTAGDFACPSQVVIANKNLHLATLTDKAASLEIECVVAKGMGYVPTENRPAGVLDIGHIAVDAIYTPINHVNFRTENVRVGEMTNWDKLILTLETNGTITCLDAFQLAVNILKEQFSSLAPEDSHGKHAPEEPAREAKREEVEIAEIGGSEEEPSEEDKAKKKRGRPKKENK
;
A
#
# COMPACT_ATOMS: atom_id res chain seq x y z
N MET A 1 13.03 24.31 -17.33
CA MET A 1 12.59 23.75 -16.04
C MET A 1 13.54 22.65 -15.67
N GLN A 2 14.02 22.61 -14.43
CA GLN A 2 14.80 21.48 -13.96
C GLN A 2 13.84 20.28 -13.84
N LEU A 3 14.05 19.27 -14.68
CA LEU A 3 13.19 18.10 -14.75
C LEU A 3 13.50 17.25 -13.51
N ILE A 4 12.49 17.01 -12.67
CA ILE A 4 12.65 16.15 -11.50
C ILE A 4 12.69 14.70 -12.01
N PRO A 5 13.79 13.97 -11.83
CA PRO A 5 13.91 12.61 -12.33
C PRO A 5 13.01 11.67 -11.53
N THR A 6 12.36 10.74 -12.24
CA THR A 6 11.61 9.63 -11.65
C THR A 6 12.58 8.56 -11.11
N PRO A 7 12.15 7.75 -10.13
CA PRO A 7 12.97 6.64 -9.64
C PRO A 7 13.39 5.71 -10.78
N SER A 8 14.65 5.27 -10.75
CA SER A 8 15.22 4.42 -11.80
C SER A 8 15.00 2.93 -11.55
N SER A 9 14.88 2.52 -10.28
CA SER A 9 14.65 1.13 -9.88
C SER A 9 13.54 1.03 -8.82
N VAL A 10 12.72 0.00 -8.95
CA VAL A 10 11.78 -0.47 -7.92
C VAL A 10 12.03 -1.96 -7.76
N GLU A 11 12.72 -2.35 -6.70
CA GLU A 11 13.07 -3.74 -6.40
C GLU A 11 12.18 -4.26 -5.27
N PHE A 12 11.67 -5.48 -5.45
CA PHE A 12 10.92 -6.17 -4.40
C PHE A 12 11.77 -7.30 -3.81
N ASN A 13 12.29 -7.05 -2.60
CA ASN A 13 13.00 -8.03 -1.81
C ASN A 13 11.97 -8.92 -1.09
N LYS A 14 11.56 -9.97 -1.79
CA LYS A 14 10.53 -10.92 -1.35
C LYS A 14 11.06 -11.83 -0.23
N GLU A 15 10.45 -11.78 0.95
CA GLU A 15 10.60 -12.80 2.00
C GLU A 15 9.59 -13.94 1.77
N THR A 16 8.32 -13.55 1.57
CA THR A 16 7.22 -14.43 1.15
C THR A 16 6.32 -13.67 0.14
N ASP A 17 5.32 -14.33 -0.45
CA ASP A 17 4.32 -13.62 -1.30
C ASP A 17 3.53 -12.54 -0.55
N TYR A 18 3.49 -12.63 0.78
CA TYR A 18 2.67 -11.81 1.66
C TYR A 18 3.48 -10.89 2.56
N ARG A 19 4.82 -10.92 2.46
CA ARG A 19 5.73 -10.09 3.24
C ARG A 19 7.02 -9.81 2.49
N GLY A 20 7.46 -8.56 2.48
CA GLY A 20 8.76 -8.18 1.94
C GLY A 20 8.99 -6.68 1.92
N ASP A 21 10.13 -6.28 1.37
CA ASP A 21 10.57 -4.89 1.30
C ASP A 21 10.62 -4.40 -0.15
N PHE A 22 10.00 -3.24 -0.42
CA PHE A 22 10.17 -2.51 -1.67
C PHE A 22 11.28 -1.48 -1.51
N VAL A 23 12.29 -1.55 -2.37
CA VAL A 23 13.41 -0.61 -2.42
C VAL A 23 13.25 0.26 -3.67
N ILE A 24 13.11 1.56 -3.45
CA ILE A 24 12.90 2.55 -4.51
C ILE A 24 14.03 3.57 -4.46
N GLU A 25 14.87 3.55 -5.50
CA GLU A 25 16.02 4.45 -5.62
C GLU A 25 16.43 4.67 -7.09
N PRO A 26 17.12 5.78 -7.39
CA PRO A 26 17.29 6.96 -6.54
C PRO A 26 16.09 7.91 -6.68
N LEU A 27 15.69 8.55 -5.58
CA LEU A 27 14.63 9.56 -5.53
C LEU A 27 15.22 10.95 -5.31
N TYR A 28 14.61 11.97 -5.91
CA TYR A 28 15.02 13.35 -5.69
C TYR A 28 14.91 13.70 -4.18
N PRO A 29 15.83 14.50 -3.60
CA PRO A 29 15.84 14.78 -2.16
C PRO A 29 14.46 15.23 -1.65
N GLY A 30 13.94 14.56 -0.61
CA GLY A 30 12.63 14.81 -0.01
C GLY A 30 11.46 14.00 -0.62
N TYR A 31 11.65 13.36 -1.78
CA TYR A 31 10.62 12.51 -2.37
C TYR A 31 10.46 11.17 -1.65
N GLY A 32 11.50 10.67 -0.96
CA GLY A 32 11.40 9.44 -0.19
C GLY A 32 10.31 9.52 0.89
N LEU A 33 10.28 10.64 1.63
CA LEU A 33 9.27 10.87 2.68
C LEU A 33 7.88 11.11 2.07
N THR A 34 7.82 11.87 0.98
CA THR A 34 6.56 12.19 0.29
C THR A 34 5.89 10.92 -0.25
N MET A 35 6.64 10.09 -0.98
CA MET A 35 6.15 8.84 -1.55
C MET A 35 5.87 7.80 -0.46
N GLY A 36 6.76 7.65 0.52
CA GLY A 36 6.60 6.69 1.62
C GLY A 36 5.33 6.94 2.42
N ASN A 37 5.04 8.20 2.77
CA ASN A 37 3.81 8.55 3.47
C ASN A 37 2.56 8.34 2.61
N ALA A 38 2.59 8.74 1.34
CA ALA A 38 1.46 8.57 0.44
C ALA A 38 1.10 7.09 0.26
N LEU A 39 2.10 6.25 -0.05
CA LEU A 39 1.94 4.81 -0.20
C LEU A 39 1.44 4.16 1.09
N ARG A 40 2.03 4.51 2.24
CA ARG A 40 1.61 3.96 3.54
C ARG A 40 0.15 4.25 3.85
N ARG A 41 -0.33 5.46 3.57
CA ARG A 41 -1.73 5.84 3.79
C ARG A 41 -2.66 5.02 2.90
N VAL A 42 -2.39 4.98 1.60
CA VAL A 42 -3.24 4.28 0.63
C VAL A 42 -3.26 2.78 0.88
N LEU A 43 -2.12 2.17 1.18
CA LEU A 43 -2.03 0.75 1.54
C LEU A 43 -2.92 0.42 2.74
N LEU A 44 -2.87 1.23 3.81
CA LEU A 44 -3.67 0.95 5.02
C LEU A 44 -5.16 1.23 4.87
N SER A 45 -5.56 2.26 4.10
CA SER A 45 -6.95 2.74 4.07
C SER A 45 -7.75 2.42 2.82
N SER A 46 -7.09 2.22 1.68
CA SER A 46 -7.74 2.31 0.36
C SER A 46 -7.61 1.05 -0.49
N ILE A 47 -6.97 0.01 0.02
CA ILE A 47 -6.95 -1.30 -0.64
C ILE A 47 -8.29 -2.00 -0.39
N PRO A 48 -9.00 -2.43 -1.44
CA PRO A 48 -10.24 -3.16 -1.29
C PRO A 48 -9.99 -4.55 -0.69
N GLY A 49 -10.90 -4.98 0.17
CA GLY A 49 -10.90 -6.33 0.73
C GLY A 49 -12.28 -6.76 1.18
N ALA A 50 -12.35 -7.80 1.99
CA ALA A 50 -13.61 -8.37 2.47
C ALA A 50 -13.56 -8.61 3.98
N ALA A 51 -14.71 -8.44 4.63
CA ALA A 51 -14.85 -8.61 6.07
C ALA A 51 -16.20 -9.21 6.42
N ILE A 52 -16.27 -9.84 7.59
CA ILE A 52 -17.53 -10.27 8.20
C ILE A 52 -18.20 -9.04 8.81
N THR A 53 -19.44 -8.79 8.42
CA THR A 53 -20.20 -7.60 8.83
C THR A 53 -21.22 -7.87 9.93
N SER A 54 -21.77 -9.08 9.97
CA SER A 54 -22.69 -9.50 11.03
C SER A 54 -22.57 -10.99 11.28
N VAL A 55 -22.91 -11.39 12.49
CA VAL A 55 -22.82 -12.76 12.98
C VAL A 55 -24.14 -13.12 13.65
N LYS A 56 -24.70 -14.28 13.31
CA LYS A 56 -25.87 -14.86 13.97
C LYS A 56 -25.47 -16.22 14.51
N ILE A 57 -25.61 -16.39 15.82
CA ILE A 57 -25.28 -17.64 16.51
C ILE A 57 -26.58 -18.23 17.04
N LYS A 58 -26.82 -19.51 16.75
CA LYS A 58 -28.05 -20.17 17.17
C LYS A 58 -28.12 -20.31 18.69
N GLY A 59 -29.23 -19.86 19.27
CA GLY A 59 -29.47 -19.92 20.71
C GLY A 59 -28.81 -18.78 21.49
N VAL A 60 -28.34 -17.74 20.80
CA VAL A 60 -27.74 -16.54 21.38
C VAL A 60 -28.61 -15.34 21.02
N ASP A 61 -29.09 -14.64 22.04
CA ASP A 61 -29.89 -13.43 21.85
C ASP A 61 -29.03 -12.15 21.83
N HIS A 62 -27.88 -12.16 22.53
CA HIS A 62 -26.99 -11.02 22.65
C HIS A 62 -25.52 -11.44 22.83
N GLU A 63 -24.58 -10.55 22.54
CA GLU A 63 -23.13 -10.81 22.58
C GLU A 63 -22.55 -11.16 23.96
N PHE A 64 -23.21 -10.76 25.06
CA PHE A 64 -22.73 -11.01 26.43
C PHE A 64 -23.17 -12.36 27.03
N SER A 65 -23.72 -13.28 26.24
CA SER A 65 -24.13 -14.59 26.74
C SER A 65 -22.99 -15.61 26.67
N SER A 66 -23.22 -16.79 27.23
CA SER A 66 -22.38 -17.97 27.02
C SER A 66 -23.21 -19.08 26.39
N LEU A 67 -22.55 -19.98 25.64
CA LEU A 67 -23.20 -21.14 25.05
C LEU A 67 -22.84 -22.40 25.86
N PRO A 68 -23.81 -23.25 26.24
CA PRO A 68 -23.52 -24.51 26.91
C PRO A 68 -22.56 -25.37 26.08
N TYR A 69 -21.61 -26.03 26.76
CA TYR A 69 -20.64 -26.94 26.16
C TYR A 69 -19.67 -26.31 25.15
N VAL A 70 -19.53 -24.99 25.17
CA VAL A 70 -18.47 -24.23 24.47
C VAL A 70 -17.57 -23.58 25.51
N LYS A 71 -16.25 -23.64 25.28
CA LYS A 71 -15.26 -23.13 26.22
C LYS A 71 -15.19 -21.60 26.24
N GLU A 72 -15.22 -21.00 25.06
CA GLU A 72 -15.16 -19.56 24.82
C GLU A 72 -16.53 -18.90 25.03
N ASP A 73 -16.54 -17.64 25.47
CA ASP A 73 -17.77 -16.85 25.51
C ASP A 73 -18.14 -16.30 24.12
N ILE A 74 -19.33 -15.72 23.97
CA ILE A 74 -19.77 -15.21 22.68
C ILE A 74 -18.91 -14.02 22.21
N VAL A 75 -18.38 -13.20 23.13
CA VAL A 75 -17.51 -12.07 22.79
C VAL A 75 -16.20 -12.58 22.19
N ASP A 76 -15.57 -13.56 22.82
CA ASP A 76 -14.36 -14.24 22.35
C ASP A 76 -14.57 -14.85 20.97
N ILE A 77 -15.71 -15.53 20.75
CA ILE A 77 -16.06 -16.10 19.44
C ILE A 77 -16.18 -14.98 18.40
N ILE A 78 -16.86 -13.88 18.71
CA ILE A 78 -16.98 -12.72 17.81
C ILE A 78 -15.61 -12.11 17.50
N LEU A 79 -14.73 -11.96 18.49
CA LEU A 79 -13.36 -11.45 18.31
C LEU A 79 -12.50 -12.38 17.46
N ASN A 80 -12.67 -13.70 17.58
CA ASN A 80 -11.99 -14.68 16.72
C ASN A 80 -12.54 -14.63 15.30
N ILE A 81 -13.86 -14.48 15.13
CA ILE A 81 -14.49 -14.34 13.81
C ILE A 81 -14.00 -13.07 13.10
N LYS A 82 -13.80 -11.96 13.81
CA LYS A 82 -13.23 -10.72 13.25
C LYS A 82 -11.82 -10.90 12.67
N GLN A 83 -11.08 -11.93 13.10
CA GLN A 83 -9.73 -12.24 12.61
C GLN A 83 -9.74 -13.16 11.37
N VAL A 84 -10.91 -13.58 10.88
CA VAL A 84 -11.00 -14.43 9.68
C VAL A 84 -10.67 -13.60 8.44
N ASP A 85 -9.63 -14.01 7.72
CA ASP A 85 -9.16 -13.35 6.50
C ASP A 85 -9.89 -13.90 5.29
N LEU A 86 -10.68 -13.04 4.62
CA LEU A 86 -11.57 -13.42 3.54
C LEU A 86 -11.22 -12.69 2.24
N LYS A 87 -11.35 -13.41 1.13
CA LYS A 87 -11.32 -12.86 -0.22
C LYS A 87 -12.64 -13.19 -0.91
N ILE A 88 -13.26 -12.20 -1.54
CA ILE A 88 -14.43 -12.42 -2.41
C ILE A 88 -13.98 -12.34 -3.86
N GLU A 89 -14.02 -13.46 -4.56
CA GLU A 89 -13.71 -13.61 -5.99
C GLU A 89 -14.99 -13.45 -6.83
N GLY A 90 -14.92 -12.66 -7.91
CA GLY A 90 -16.06 -12.34 -8.77
C GLY A 90 -16.04 -10.90 -9.26
N GLU A 91 -16.66 -10.67 -10.42
CA GLU A 91 -16.67 -9.41 -11.19
C GLU A 91 -17.22 -8.21 -10.40
N ASP A 92 -16.87 -7.01 -10.85
CA ASP A 92 -16.97 -5.67 -10.22
C ASP A 92 -18.38 -5.14 -9.89
N GLY A 93 -19.29 -6.01 -9.46
CA GLY A 93 -20.51 -5.64 -8.77
C GLY A 93 -20.37 -5.93 -7.28
N THR A 94 -20.71 -4.96 -6.43
CA THR A 94 -21.26 -5.31 -5.11
C THR A 94 -22.35 -6.34 -5.35
N PRO A 95 -22.26 -7.56 -4.79
CA PRO A 95 -23.36 -8.51 -4.87
C PRO A 95 -24.65 -7.79 -4.46
N GLU A 96 -25.70 -7.87 -5.28
CA GLU A 96 -27.02 -7.28 -4.95
C GLU A 96 -27.56 -7.89 -3.63
N GLU A 97 -27.08 -9.08 -3.27
CA GLU A 97 -27.43 -9.79 -2.04
C GLU A 97 -26.20 -10.02 -1.12
N PRO A 98 -26.38 -9.92 0.20
CA PRO A 98 -25.31 -10.21 1.16
C PRO A 98 -24.82 -11.66 1.03
N LEU A 99 -23.52 -11.86 0.82
CA LEU A 99 -22.92 -13.20 0.80
C LEU A 99 -22.91 -13.77 2.22
N LYS A 100 -23.38 -15.00 2.38
CA LYS A 100 -23.47 -15.69 3.68
C LYS A 100 -22.52 -16.88 3.72
N ILE A 101 -21.81 -17.03 4.83
CA ILE A 101 -21.03 -18.22 5.16
C ILE A 101 -21.60 -18.86 6.41
N ILE A 102 -21.61 -20.20 6.46
CA ILE A 102 -22.26 -20.94 7.54
C ILE A 102 -21.29 -21.95 8.12
N LEU A 103 -21.14 -21.95 9.44
CA LEU A 103 -20.41 -22.96 10.18
C LEU A 103 -21.39 -23.81 10.97
N LYS A 104 -21.32 -25.13 10.79
CA LYS A 104 -22.06 -26.09 11.61
C LYS A 104 -21.09 -27.14 12.12
N LYS A 105 -20.90 -27.17 13.44
CA LYS A 105 -20.08 -28.19 14.09
C LYS A 105 -20.84 -28.78 15.27
N THR A 106 -20.82 -30.10 15.35
CA THR A 106 -21.41 -30.88 16.44
C THR A 106 -20.35 -31.76 17.06
N SER A 107 -20.57 -32.18 18.31
CA SER A 107 -19.67 -33.03 19.09
C SER A 107 -18.35 -32.36 19.50
N GLU A 108 -17.65 -33.00 20.44
CA GLU A 108 -16.41 -32.50 21.01
C GLU A 108 -15.32 -32.23 19.94
N GLY A 109 -14.63 -31.10 20.03
CA GLY A 109 -13.58 -30.76 19.08
C GLY A 109 -13.28 -29.27 18.94
N LYS A 110 -12.20 -28.96 18.24
CA LYS A 110 -11.85 -27.59 17.86
C LYS A 110 -12.63 -27.17 16.63
N VAL A 111 -13.08 -25.92 16.64
CA VAL A 111 -13.75 -25.24 15.54
C VAL A 111 -12.76 -24.25 14.95
N THR A 112 -12.53 -24.35 13.65
CA THR A 112 -11.57 -23.52 12.91
C THR A 112 -12.26 -22.75 11.79
N ALA A 113 -11.61 -21.70 11.27
CA ALA A 113 -12.11 -20.96 10.12
C ALA A 113 -12.30 -21.85 8.87
N GLY A 114 -11.53 -22.95 8.75
CA GLY A 114 -11.69 -23.93 7.69
C GLY A 114 -13.00 -24.73 7.75
N ASP A 115 -13.74 -24.71 8.87
CA ASP A 115 -15.03 -25.39 9.02
C ASP A 115 -16.21 -24.59 8.42
N PHE A 116 -16.01 -23.35 7.96
CA PHE A 116 -17.04 -22.58 7.27
C PHE A 116 -17.37 -23.18 5.90
N ALA A 117 -18.65 -23.48 5.68
CA ALA A 117 -19.20 -23.70 4.36
C ALA A 117 -19.32 -22.34 3.64
N CYS A 118 -18.48 -22.15 2.62
CA CYS A 118 -18.41 -20.94 1.83
C CYS A 118 -19.07 -21.14 0.46
N PRO A 119 -19.76 -20.13 -0.11
CA PRO A 119 -20.12 -20.14 -1.52
C PRO A 119 -18.86 -20.08 -2.38
N SER A 120 -18.98 -20.42 -3.67
CA SER A 120 -17.84 -20.46 -4.62
C SER A 120 -17.04 -19.16 -4.74
N GLN A 121 -17.66 -18.03 -4.41
CA GLN A 121 -17.07 -16.71 -4.47
C GLN A 121 -16.24 -16.36 -3.22
N VAL A 122 -16.43 -17.03 -2.08
CA VAL A 122 -15.75 -16.66 -0.83
C VAL A 122 -14.63 -17.65 -0.55
N VAL A 123 -13.42 -17.12 -0.41
CA VAL A 123 -12.21 -17.89 -0.08
C VAL A 123 -11.67 -17.41 1.26
N ILE A 124 -11.47 -18.36 2.18
CA ILE A 124 -10.83 -18.10 3.48
C ILE A 124 -9.33 -18.36 3.36
N ALA A 125 -8.51 -17.35 3.64
CA ALA A 125 -7.06 -17.46 3.57
C ALA A 125 -6.48 -18.19 4.79
N ASN A 126 -6.95 -17.85 6.00
CA ASN A 126 -6.40 -18.36 7.26
C ASN A 126 -7.22 -19.51 7.87
N LYS A 127 -7.39 -20.61 7.12
CA LYS A 127 -8.24 -21.76 7.51
C LYS A 127 -7.93 -22.39 8.87
N ASN A 128 -6.71 -22.27 9.36
CA ASN A 128 -6.29 -22.86 10.64
C ASN A 128 -6.62 -21.98 11.85
N LEU A 129 -7.19 -20.80 11.65
CA LEU A 129 -7.57 -19.89 12.73
C LEU A 129 -8.57 -20.57 13.66
N HIS A 130 -8.27 -20.58 14.96
CA HIS A 130 -9.13 -21.12 16.00
C HIS A 130 -10.30 -20.16 16.27
N LEU A 131 -11.52 -20.69 16.26
CA LEU A 131 -12.73 -19.91 16.54
C LEU A 131 -13.34 -20.25 17.90
N ALA A 132 -13.48 -21.54 18.19
CA ALA A 132 -14.09 -22.05 19.43
C ALA A 132 -13.68 -23.50 19.71
N THR A 133 -13.94 -23.96 20.93
CA THR A 133 -13.72 -25.33 21.39
C THR A 133 -15.01 -25.90 21.97
N LEU A 134 -15.51 -26.98 21.36
CA LEU A 134 -16.65 -27.75 21.86
C LEU A 134 -16.16 -28.79 22.87
N THR A 135 -16.70 -28.74 24.09
CA THR A 135 -16.20 -29.54 25.23
C THR A 135 -16.97 -30.83 25.49
N ASP A 136 -18.13 -31.02 24.85
CA ASP A 136 -19.00 -32.19 25.07
C ASP A 136 -19.52 -32.77 23.74
N LYS A 137 -19.89 -34.04 23.74
CA LYS A 137 -20.51 -34.72 22.58
C LYS A 137 -21.89 -34.15 22.23
N ALA A 138 -22.60 -33.59 23.20
CA ALA A 138 -23.88 -32.91 23.00
C ALA A 138 -23.72 -31.46 22.51
N ALA A 139 -22.50 -30.93 22.41
CA ALA A 139 -22.26 -29.58 21.93
C ALA A 139 -22.66 -29.42 20.46
N SER A 140 -23.31 -28.30 20.15
CA SER A 140 -23.71 -27.92 18.79
C SER A 140 -23.50 -26.42 18.62
N LEU A 141 -22.68 -26.05 17.66
CA LEU A 141 -22.41 -24.66 17.29
C LEU A 141 -22.83 -24.44 15.85
N GLU A 142 -23.74 -23.50 15.65
CA GLU A 142 -24.24 -23.06 14.35
C GLU A 142 -24.11 -21.55 14.27
N ILE A 143 -23.27 -21.09 13.33
CA ILE A 143 -22.93 -19.69 13.12
C ILE A 143 -23.21 -19.35 11.66
N GLU A 144 -23.95 -18.27 11.43
CA GLU A 144 -24.16 -17.66 10.12
C GLU A 144 -23.51 -16.28 10.12
N CYS A 145 -22.57 -16.05 9.20
CA CYS A 145 -21.90 -14.78 9.05
C CYS A 145 -22.25 -14.16 7.71
N VAL A 146 -22.48 -12.84 7.69
CA VAL A 146 -22.60 -12.07 6.46
C VAL A 146 -21.22 -11.49 6.12
N VAL A 147 -20.80 -11.63 4.87
CA VAL A 147 -19.54 -11.13 4.34
C VAL A 147 -19.81 -10.05 3.30
N ALA A 148 -19.08 -8.94 3.38
CA ALA A 148 -19.17 -7.85 2.42
C ALA A 148 -17.78 -7.43 1.91
N LYS A 149 -17.75 -6.87 0.70
CA LYS A 149 -16.59 -6.13 0.18
C LYS A 149 -16.60 -4.70 0.73
N GLY A 150 -15.43 -4.13 0.95
CA GLY A 150 -15.29 -2.76 1.42
C GLY A 150 -13.85 -2.29 1.41
N MET A 151 -13.59 -1.15 2.04
CA MET A 151 -12.25 -0.56 2.16
C MET A 151 -12.01 -0.08 3.58
N GLY A 152 -10.76 -0.22 4.04
CA GLY A 152 -10.32 0.29 5.34
C GLY A 152 -11.06 -0.36 6.52
N TYR A 153 -11.38 0.45 7.52
CA TYR A 153 -12.09 0.05 8.73
C TYR A 153 -13.41 0.82 8.84
N VAL A 154 -14.50 0.10 9.05
CA VAL A 154 -15.81 0.70 9.25
C VAL A 154 -16.41 0.18 10.56
N PRO A 155 -16.55 1.04 11.58
CA PRO A 155 -17.19 0.65 12.83
C PRO A 155 -18.68 0.48 12.61
N THR A 156 -19.31 -0.29 13.50
CA THR A 156 -20.72 -0.67 13.36
C THR A 156 -21.67 0.53 13.28
N GLU A 157 -21.41 1.60 14.02
CA GLU A 157 -22.26 2.80 14.11
C GLU A 157 -22.27 3.62 12.81
N ASN A 158 -21.20 3.53 12.02
CA ASN A 158 -21.05 4.30 10.78
C ASN A 158 -21.63 3.58 9.57
N ARG A 159 -22.08 2.33 9.70
CA ARG A 159 -22.71 1.62 8.60
C ARG A 159 -24.16 2.08 8.46
N PRO A 160 -24.66 2.25 7.23
CA PRO A 160 -26.08 2.48 7.03
C PRO A 160 -26.84 1.34 7.70
N ALA A 161 -27.93 1.68 8.40
CA ALA A 161 -28.81 0.70 9.01
C ALA A 161 -29.48 -0.13 7.90
N GLY A 162 -28.76 -1.13 7.38
CA GLY A 162 -29.33 -2.19 6.59
C GLY A 162 -30.31 -2.97 7.44
N VAL A 163 -31.30 -3.57 6.80
CA VAL A 163 -32.21 -4.49 7.48
C VAL A 163 -31.39 -5.73 7.86
N LEU A 164 -30.84 -5.73 9.09
CA LEU A 164 -30.28 -6.93 9.68
C LEU A 164 -31.44 -7.83 10.07
N ASP A 165 -31.38 -9.09 9.63
CA ASP A 165 -32.34 -10.09 10.05
C ASP A 165 -32.33 -10.20 11.59
N ILE A 166 -33.49 -10.49 12.17
CA ILE A 166 -33.62 -10.65 13.62
C ILE A 166 -32.64 -11.74 14.11
N GLY A 167 -31.87 -11.40 15.14
CA GLY A 167 -30.85 -12.27 15.75
C GLY A 167 -29.44 -12.12 15.15
N HIS A 168 -29.20 -11.18 14.23
CA HIS A 168 -27.84 -10.82 13.82
C HIS A 168 -27.24 -9.78 14.76
N ILE A 169 -26.04 -10.07 15.25
CA ILE A 169 -25.17 -9.16 15.97
C ILE A 169 -24.28 -8.47 14.93
N ALA A 170 -24.32 -7.16 14.88
CA ALA A 170 -23.49 -6.38 13.98
C ALA A 170 -22.07 -6.29 14.54
N VAL A 171 -21.07 -6.52 13.69
CA VAL A 171 -19.65 -6.50 14.08
C VAL A 171 -18.87 -5.53 13.22
N ASP A 172 -17.86 -4.88 13.80
CA ASP A 172 -17.02 -3.95 13.03
C ASP A 172 -16.33 -4.65 11.87
N ALA A 173 -16.28 -3.96 10.74
CA ALA A 173 -15.76 -4.52 9.51
C ALA A 173 -14.33 -4.01 9.26
N ILE A 174 -13.37 -4.93 9.32
CA ILE A 174 -11.96 -4.69 8.99
C ILE A 174 -11.74 -5.22 7.57
N TYR A 175 -11.91 -4.36 6.57
CA TYR A 175 -11.77 -4.74 5.16
C TYR A 175 -10.33 -4.72 4.68
N THR A 176 -9.44 -3.99 5.35
CA THR A 176 -8.06 -3.80 4.90
C THR A 176 -7.31 -5.14 4.89
N PRO A 177 -6.74 -5.57 3.75
CA PRO A 177 -5.95 -6.80 3.67
C PRO A 177 -4.50 -6.59 4.11
N ILE A 178 -4.17 -5.41 4.64
CA ILE A 178 -2.81 -5.01 5.00
C ILE A 178 -2.64 -5.05 6.53
N ASN A 179 -1.76 -5.92 7.00
CA ASN A 179 -1.47 -6.08 8.43
C ASN A 179 -0.44 -5.07 8.92
N HIS A 180 0.60 -4.83 8.12
CA HIS A 180 1.69 -3.94 8.52
C HIS A 180 2.28 -3.18 7.34
N VAL A 181 2.52 -1.88 7.55
CA VAL A 181 3.28 -1.04 6.63
C VAL A 181 4.21 -0.12 7.41
N ASN A 182 5.48 -0.20 7.08
CA ASN A 182 6.51 0.69 7.60
C ASN A 182 7.39 1.18 6.47
N PHE A 183 7.99 2.36 6.62
CA PHE A 183 9.00 2.81 5.68
C PHE A 183 10.11 3.59 6.36
N ARG A 184 11.28 3.57 5.75
CA ARG A 184 12.41 4.43 6.11
C ARG A 184 13.04 5.02 4.86
N THR A 185 13.68 6.17 5.04
CA THR A 185 14.41 6.86 3.98
C THR A 185 15.88 6.92 4.34
N GLU A 186 16.74 6.58 3.39
CA GLU A 186 18.19 6.62 3.50
C GLU A 186 18.77 7.53 2.41
N ASN A 187 19.98 8.04 2.60
CA ASN A 187 20.64 8.88 1.58
C ASN A 187 21.50 8.00 0.66
N VAL A 188 21.43 8.26 -0.65
CA VAL A 188 22.24 7.61 -1.68
C VAL A 188 22.99 8.62 -2.53
N ARG A 189 24.14 8.19 -3.06
CA ARG A 189 24.99 9.00 -3.92
C ARG A 189 24.67 8.72 -5.39
N VAL A 190 24.37 9.78 -6.12
CA VAL A 190 24.16 9.76 -7.58
C VAL A 190 25.13 10.77 -8.20
N GLY A 191 26.17 10.26 -8.87
CA GLY A 191 27.25 11.07 -9.42
C GLY A 191 28.03 11.83 -8.34
N GLU A 192 27.94 13.17 -8.36
CA GLU A 192 28.58 14.04 -7.37
C GLU A 192 27.67 14.37 -6.18
N MET A 193 26.35 14.17 -6.29
CA MET A 193 25.38 14.47 -5.23
C MET A 193 25.21 13.28 -4.28
N THR A 194 25.19 13.54 -2.96
CA THR A 194 25.10 12.49 -1.92
C THR A 194 23.79 12.50 -1.12
N ASN A 195 22.84 13.36 -1.50
CA ASN A 195 21.62 13.64 -0.73
C ASN A 195 20.35 13.14 -1.42
N TRP A 196 20.46 12.24 -2.39
CA TRP A 196 19.29 11.61 -3.00
C TRP A 196 18.67 10.61 -2.02
N ASP A 197 17.37 10.39 -2.13
CA ASP A 197 16.65 9.51 -1.22
C ASP A 197 16.61 8.07 -1.77
N LYS A 198 16.72 7.10 -0.88
CA LYS A 198 16.34 5.69 -1.06
C LYS A 198 15.19 5.40 -0.12
N LEU A 199 14.06 4.96 -0.66
CA LEU A 199 12.89 4.58 0.12
C LEU A 199 12.87 3.06 0.28
N ILE A 200 12.83 2.60 1.52
CA ILE A 200 12.64 1.18 1.87
C ILE A 200 11.29 1.05 2.55
N LEU A 201 10.35 0.39 1.90
CA LEU A 201 8.96 0.19 2.35
C LEU A 201 8.74 -1.30 2.68
N THR A 202 8.58 -1.62 3.96
CA THR A 202 8.22 -2.95 4.44
C THR A 202 6.71 -3.11 4.41
N LEU A 203 6.23 -4.17 3.76
CA LEU A 203 4.81 -4.48 3.60
C LEU A 203 4.52 -5.92 4.07
N GLU A 204 3.44 -6.08 4.83
CA GLU A 204 2.87 -7.37 5.23
C GLU A 204 1.35 -7.39 5.01
N THR A 205 0.88 -8.44 4.33
CA THR A 205 -0.54 -8.65 3.96
C THR A 205 -1.10 -9.87 4.70
N ASN A 206 -2.43 -9.97 4.76
CA ASN A 206 -3.12 -11.06 5.46
C ASN A 206 -3.31 -12.35 4.63
N GLY A 207 -2.64 -12.47 3.49
CA GLY A 207 -2.74 -13.66 2.62
C GLY A 207 -3.84 -13.60 1.55
N THR A 208 -4.74 -12.60 1.59
CA THR A 208 -5.82 -12.45 0.60
C THR A 208 -5.36 -11.75 -0.69
N ILE A 209 -4.28 -10.96 -0.62
CA ILE A 209 -3.64 -10.25 -1.71
C ILE A 209 -2.12 -10.39 -1.56
N THR A 210 -1.38 -10.45 -2.67
CA THR A 210 0.09 -10.46 -2.61
C THR A 210 0.63 -9.05 -2.33
N CYS A 211 1.85 -8.95 -1.80
CA CYS A 211 2.51 -7.65 -1.61
C CYS A 211 2.67 -6.87 -2.93
N LEU A 212 2.96 -7.58 -4.03
CA LEU A 212 3.17 -6.96 -5.33
C LEU A 212 1.86 -6.35 -5.86
N ASP A 213 0.77 -7.10 -5.80
CA ASP A 213 -0.54 -6.64 -6.25
C ASP A 213 -1.03 -5.47 -5.39
N ALA A 214 -0.87 -5.56 -4.07
CA ALA A 214 -1.25 -4.48 -3.15
C ALA A 214 -0.47 -3.18 -3.43
N PHE A 215 0.84 -3.30 -3.68
CA PHE A 215 1.67 -2.14 -4.04
C PHE A 215 1.25 -1.51 -5.37
N GLN A 216 1.00 -2.33 -6.39
CA GLN A 216 0.54 -1.84 -7.70
C GLN A 216 -0.83 -1.14 -7.60
N LEU A 217 -1.78 -1.72 -6.86
CA LEU A 217 -3.08 -1.09 -6.59
C LEU A 217 -2.90 0.26 -5.90
N ALA A 218 -2.03 0.35 -4.87
CA ALA A 218 -1.77 1.60 -4.19
C ALA A 218 -1.22 2.69 -5.12
N VAL A 219 -0.27 2.32 -6.00
CA VAL A 219 0.30 3.24 -6.99
C VAL A 219 -0.77 3.70 -7.99
N ASN A 220 -1.62 2.80 -8.47
CA ASN A 220 -2.70 3.13 -9.41
C ASN A 220 -3.72 4.09 -8.77
N ILE A 221 -4.14 3.84 -7.53
CA ILE A 221 -5.04 4.73 -6.79
C ILE A 221 -4.42 6.13 -6.68
N LEU A 222 -3.15 6.24 -6.27
CA LEU A 222 -2.46 7.53 -6.18
C LEU A 222 -2.39 8.23 -7.55
N LYS A 223 -2.05 7.49 -8.61
CA LYS A 223 -1.97 8.01 -9.96
C LYS A 223 -3.31 8.58 -10.42
N GLU A 224 -4.41 7.88 -10.20
CA GLU A 224 -5.77 8.35 -10.53
C GLU A 224 -6.13 9.61 -9.76
N GLN A 225 -5.85 9.65 -8.45
CA GLN A 225 -6.10 10.84 -7.64
C GLN A 225 -5.32 12.05 -8.18
N PHE A 226 -4.02 11.90 -8.47
CA PHE A 226 -3.23 13.01 -9.01
C PHE A 226 -3.61 13.39 -10.44
N SER A 227 -4.03 12.42 -11.27
CA SER A 227 -4.49 12.69 -12.64
C SER A 227 -5.76 13.53 -12.64
N SER A 228 -6.67 13.31 -11.67
CA SER A 228 -7.90 14.11 -11.55
C SER A 228 -7.65 15.58 -11.19
N LEU A 229 -6.49 15.91 -10.63
CA LEU A 229 -6.09 17.28 -10.30
C LEU A 229 -5.46 18.01 -11.50
N ALA A 230 -5.02 17.28 -12.52
CA ALA A 230 -4.47 17.89 -13.72
C ALA A 230 -5.61 18.39 -14.62
N PRO A 231 -5.55 19.63 -15.14
CA PRO A 231 -6.49 20.07 -16.17
C PRO A 231 -6.36 19.18 -17.41
N GLU A 232 -7.47 18.83 -18.05
CA GLU A 232 -7.57 17.83 -19.14
C GLU A 232 -6.69 18.11 -20.38
N ASP A 233 -5.99 19.25 -20.44
CA ASP A 233 -5.12 19.64 -21.55
C ASP A 233 -3.63 19.46 -21.25
N SER A 234 -3.20 18.23 -20.93
CA SER A 234 -1.77 17.88 -20.97
C SER A 234 -1.51 16.52 -21.61
N HIS A 235 -2.10 16.29 -22.79
CA HIS A 235 -1.50 15.40 -23.78
C HIS A 235 -0.23 16.02 -24.39
N GLY A 236 0.79 16.23 -23.55
CA GLY A 236 2.15 16.46 -23.99
C GLY A 236 2.83 15.12 -24.17
N LYS A 237 2.77 14.57 -25.40
CA LYS A 237 3.62 13.46 -25.84
C LYS A 237 5.06 13.71 -25.38
N HIS A 238 5.63 12.80 -24.59
CA HIS A 238 7.07 12.59 -24.58
C HIS A 238 7.35 11.09 -24.58
N ALA A 239 7.64 10.61 -25.78
CA ALA A 239 8.54 9.50 -26.06
C ALA A 239 9.33 9.91 -27.32
N PRO A 240 10.57 9.42 -27.56
CA PRO A 240 11.40 8.54 -26.74
C PRO A 240 12.83 9.09 -26.49
N GLU A 241 13.57 8.29 -25.72
CA GLU A 241 15.01 8.28 -25.42
C GLU A 241 15.96 8.83 -26.50
N GLU A 242 17.00 9.56 -26.06
CA GLU A 242 18.28 9.61 -26.77
C GLU A 242 19.31 8.75 -26.00
N PRO A 243 20.08 7.89 -26.70
CA PRO A 243 20.92 6.87 -26.07
C PRO A 243 22.23 7.43 -25.51
N ALA A 244 22.74 6.70 -24.51
CA ALA A 244 24.06 6.86 -23.93
C ALA A 244 25.15 6.97 -25.01
N ARG A 245 25.91 8.08 -24.99
CA ARG A 245 27.16 8.17 -25.76
C ARG A 245 28.23 7.34 -25.06
N GLU A 246 28.59 6.23 -25.70
CA GLU A 246 29.80 5.46 -25.44
C GLU A 246 31.04 6.37 -25.45
N ALA A 247 31.87 6.21 -24.43
CA ALA A 247 33.22 6.73 -24.40
C ALA A 247 34.09 5.96 -25.41
N LYS A 248 34.57 6.65 -26.45
CA LYS A 248 35.80 6.26 -27.16
C LYS A 248 36.90 7.25 -26.80
N ARG A 249 37.86 6.77 -26.01
CA ARG A 249 39.23 7.26 -26.01
C ARG A 249 39.91 6.60 -27.20
N GLU A 250 40.52 7.39 -28.08
CA GLU A 250 41.69 6.97 -28.84
C GLU A 250 42.50 8.21 -29.22
N GLU A 251 43.81 8.01 -29.19
CA GLU A 251 44.88 8.97 -28.99
C GLU A 251 45.10 9.88 -30.21
N VAL A 252 45.45 11.15 -29.98
CA VAL A 252 46.05 11.99 -31.03
C VAL A 252 47.54 12.07 -30.76
N GLU A 253 48.27 11.38 -31.63
CA GLU A 253 49.72 11.37 -31.77
C GLU A 253 50.24 12.78 -32.11
N ILE A 254 51.30 13.18 -31.43
CA ILE A 254 51.99 14.46 -31.59
C ILE A 254 52.95 14.32 -32.78
N ALA A 255 52.82 15.17 -33.79
CA ALA A 255 53.87 15.39 -34.77
C ALA A 255 54.06 16.89 -35.02
N GLU A 256 55.19 17.38 -34.53
CA GLU A 256 55.77 18.70 -34.75
C GLU A 256 56.07 18.95 -36.23
N ILE A 257 55.87 20.20 -36.67
CA ILE A 257 56.63 21.02 -37.63
C ILE A 257 55.95 22.39 -37.48
N GLY A 258 56.57 23.53 -37.21
CA GLY A 258 57.93 24.03 -37.38
C GLY A 258 57.72 25.54 -37.58
N GLY A 259 58.44 26.37 -36.83
CA GLY A 259 58.00 27.72 -36.46
C GLY A 259 58.11 28.82 -37.51
N SER A 260 57.58 29.99 -37.14
CA SER A 260 58.22 31.29 -37.38
C SER A 260 57.60 32.33 -36.45
N GLU A 261 58.48 33.06 -35.78
CA GLU A 261 58.29 34.11 -34.79
C GLU A 261 57.55 35.34 -35.34
N GLU A 262 56.83 36.08 -34.48
CA GLU A 262 56.95 37.53 -34.27
C GLU A 262 55.86 38.06 -33.28
N GLU A 263 56.32 38.59 -32.15
CA GLU A 263 55.64 39.59 -31.28
C GLU A 263 56.46 40.90 -31.38
N PRO A 264 56.03 42.11 -30.91
CA PRO A 264 55.03 42.40 -29.87
C PRO A 264 54.16 43.68 -30.10
N SER A 265 53.22 43.98 -29.18
CA SER A 265 53.22 45.24 -28.37
C SER A 265 51.94 45.46 -27.56
N GLU A 266 52.09 45.61 -26.24
CA GLU A 266 51.16 46.31 -25.35
C GLU A 266 51.35 47.84 -25.51
N GLU A 267 50.30 48.59 -25.80
CA GLU A 267 50.17 50.01 -25.42
C GLU A 267 48.72 50.47 -25.61
N ASP A 268 47.91 50.49 -24.53
CA ASP A 268 47.09 51.66 -24.18
C ASP A 268 46.36 51.47 -22.83
N LYS A 269 47.07 51.74 -21.74
CA LYS A 269 46.45 52.23 -20.50
C LYS A 269 46.60 53.75 -20.48
N ALA A 270 45.48 54.46 -20.56
CA ALA A 270 45.06 55.51 -19.61
C ALA A 270 44.41 56.73 -20.28
N LYS A 271 43.12 56.94 -19.99
CA LYS A 271 42.59 58.28 -19.70
C LYS A 271 41.43 58.25 -18.69
N LYS A 272 41.85 58.40 -17.43
CA LYS A 272 41.30 59.26 -16.35
C LYS A 272 39.78 59.53 -16.25
N LYS A 273 39.25 59.08 -15.11
CA LYS A 273 38.62 59.87 -14.01
C LYS A 273 37.47 60.84 -14.34
N ARG A 274 36.31 60.58 -13.72
CA ARG A 274 35.44 61.48 -12.90
C ARG A 274 34.13 60.69 -12.63
N GLY A 275 33.51 60.58 -11.47
CA GLY A 275 33.65 61.14 -10.13
C GLY A 275 32.34 60.76 -9.41
N ARG A 276 32.43 60.25 -8.18
CA ARG A 276 31.29 59.96 -7.28
C ARG A 276 30.68 61.29 -6.81
N PRO A 277 29.39 61.32 -6.40
CA PRO A 277 29.19 61.37 -4.95
C PRO A 277 28.00 60.54 -4.43
N LYS A 278 28.18 60.02 -3.21
CA LYS A 278 27.14 59.58 -2.27
C LYS A 278 26.81 60.78 -1.36
N LYS A 279 25.55 60.92 -0.92
CA LYS A 279 25.01 61.50 0.34
C LYS A 279 23.56 61.94 0.09
N GLU A 280 22.59 61.93 1.00
CA GLU A 280 22.39 61.44 2.37
C GLU A 280 20.88 61.66 2.66
N ASN A 281 20.32 60.83 3.56
CA ASN A 281 19.11 60.95 4.37
C ASN A 281 18.09 62.10 4.14
N LYS A 282 16.82 61.69 4.15
CA LYS A 282 15.80 62.27 5.03
C LYS A 282 14.79 61.20 5.45
#